data_AF-A9V7B2-F1
#
_entry.id   AF-A9V7B2-F1
#
_cell.length_a   1.000
_cell.length_b   1.000
_cell.length_c   1.000
_cell.angle_alpha   90.00
_cell.angle_beta   90.00
_cell.angle_gamma   90.00
#
_symmetry.space_group_name_H-M   'P 1'
#
loop_
_entity.id
_entity.type
_entity.pdbx_description
1 polymer ?
#
loop_
_entity_poly.entity_id
_entity_poly.type
_entity_poly.pdbx_seq_one_letter_code
_entity_poly.pdbx_strand_id
1 'polypeptide(L)'
;MGQGGLRALAAVVAVVGFGLGSCATASNALNLTLLTDGVDELGARCLDGSPGGYYWRAGSAANATKFLLVFNGGGWCYSLEDCAARAKTNLGTSTLFETTIQGDGITKNDPGFNPDFSSWNVAYLYYCDGTSYGGNHSEPVQVGDQTLFFRGLRILEAFLDHLQRHRGLDSATEVFLSGHSAGGLGTYMHADYVGSRVPAGALFGAIPDAGFFMMNNTVGGRDLYPAQIQNISRLASVVGDADCMAANAAEAWRCMATQHALPFVSTRLHMIQSSYDSWQLSNIFDVSCTPKYSNNTCSANQMDQFQAVHTTILGQIRATNSTRHAVWSDSCIAHSQAYYGDYFNNPSWQMSARMFTPTNQKLLTNIAVVRQKKGGKRFEIACFKNKVLSWRNKVEKDIDEVLQIHTVYTNVSKGEVAKNTDLQKAYGTDDHTKICRIILDKGELQVSKEERDAQLGALFKEVATIVADKCIDPATERPYTAAQIERAMRDIHVSVKPTASAKAQALDVIKKLAETISIARASMSVRVRLPQREAKRVKPLVLPLTIALEHEDWDDDLELECTIDPGTFRALTELVGHETKGQGLVEILSVKNVAEGDEVL
;
A
#
# COMPACT_ATOMS: atom_id res chain seq x y z
N MET A 1 -65.71 -34.84 -43.54
CA MET A 1 -64.58 -35.74 -43.87
C MET A 1 -63.51 -34.88 -44.50
N GLY A 2 -62.27 -34.73 -44.06
CA GLY A 2 -61.46 -35.20 -42.94
C GLY A 2 -60.20 -34.31 -42.98
N GLN A 3 -59.60 -34.08 -41.82
CA GLN A 3 -58.65 -33.00 -41.50
C GLN A 3 -57.49 -32.80 -42.52
N GLY A 4 -57.29 -31.56 -42.95
CA GLY A 4 -56.11 -31.10 -43.69
C GLY A 4 -55.10 -30.46 -42.74
N GLY A 5 -53.92 -31.09 -42.60
CA GLY A 5 -52.80 -30.56 -41.84
C GLY A 5 -52.04 -29.49 -42.63
N LEU A 6 -51.89 -28.30 -42.04
CA LEU A 6 -51.02 -27.25 -42.55
C LEU A 6 -49.86 -27.03 -41.59
N ARG A 7 -48.64 -27.24 -42.11
CA ARG A 7 -47.36 -27.03 -41.43
C ARG A 7 -47.18 -25.54 -41.11
N ALA A 8 -46.96 -25.22 -39.83
CA ALA A 8 -46.63 -23.88 -39.39
C ALA A 8 -45.12 -23.62 -39.53
N LEU A 9 -44.76 -22.58 -40.29
CA LEU A 9 -43.44 -21.94 -40.23
C LEU A 9 -43.33 -21.20 -38.89
N ALA A 10 -42.35 -21.58 -38.06
CA ALA A 10 -41.96 -20.81 -36.89
C ALA A 10 -40.90 -19.78 -37.30
N ALA A 11 -41.18 -18.50 -37.04
CA ALA A 11 -40.28 -17.39 -37.27
C ALA A 11 -39.07 -17.46 -36.33
N VAL A 12 -37.88 -17.24 -36.90
CA VAL A 12 -36.61 -17.09 -36.18
C VAL A 12 -36.63 -15.75 -35.44
N VAL A 13 -36.74 -15.78 -34.12
CA VAL A 13 -36.42 -14.63 -33.26
C VAL A 13 -34.93 -14.66 -33.00
N ALA A 14 -34.19 -13.73 -33.61
CA ALA A 14 -32.81 -13.48 -33.28
C ALA A 14 -32.74 -12.83 -31.88
N VAL A 15 -32.49 -13.65 -30.86
CA VAL A 15 -32.08 -13.16 -29.55
C VAL A 15 -30.61 -12.75 -29.67
N VAL A 16 -30.35 -11.45 -29.81
CA VAL A 16 -29.03 -10.90 -29.52
C VAL A 16 -28.84 -11.02 -28.01
N GLY A 17 -28.29 -12.15 -27.58
CA GLY A 17 -27.81 -12.31 -26.23
C GLY A 17 -26.65 -11.35 -26.02
N PHE A 18 -26.87 -10.26 -25.28
CA PHE A 18 -25.80 -9.61 -24.57
C PHE A 18 -25.25 -10.63 -23.59
N GLY A 19 -24.19 -11.32 -24.00
CA GLY A 19 -23.37 -12.10 -23.08
C GLY A 19 -22.83 -11.12 -22.05
N LEU A 20 -23.43 -11.12 -20.85
CA LEU A 20 -22.74 -10.74 -19.65
C LEU A 20 -21.53 -11.66 -19.59
N GLY A 21 -20.38 -11.17 -20.05
CA GLY A 21 -19.12 -11.83 -19.79
C GLY A 21 -18.98 -11.89 -18.28
N SER A 22 -19.18 -13.07 -17.70
CA SER A 22 -18.69 -13.34 -16.36
C SER A 22 -17.21 -12.98 -16.39
N CYS A 23 -16.87 -11.91 -15.68
CA CYS A 23 -15.49 -11.62 -15.33
C CYS A 23 -15.05 -12.79 -14.45
N ALA A 24 -14.52 -13.85 -15.06
CA ALA A 24 -13.95 -14.96 -14.33
C ALA A 24 -12.84 -14.35 -13.47
N THR A 25 -13.01 -14.41 -12.15
CA THR A 25 -11.95 -14.03 -11.22
C THR A 25 -10.73 -14.86 -11.59
N ALA A 26 -9.63 -14.19 -11.93
CA ALA A 26 -8.40 -14.88 -12.31
C ALA A 26 -7.96 -15.77 -11.12
N SER A 27 -7.73 -17.05 -11.38
CA SER A 27 -7.44 -18.03 -10.32
C SER A 27 -6.20 -17.62 -9.54
N ASN A 28 -6.26 -17.64 -8.20
CA ASN A 28 -5.11 -17.42 -7.33
C ASN A 28 -4.24 -18.68 -7.14
N ALA A 29 -4.76 -19.85 -7.53
CA ALA A 29 -4.10 -21.12 -7.34
C ALA A 29 -2.84 -21.28 -8.22
N LEU A 30 -1.79 -21.88 -7.65
CA LEU A 30 -0.61 -22.35 -8.36
C LEU A 30 -0.57 -23.88 -8.30
N ASN A 31 -0.32 -24.53 -9.44
CA ASN A 31 -0.33 -25.99 -9.53
C ASN A 31 1.07 -26.57 -9.58
N LEU A 32 1.27 -27.68 -8.87
CA LEU A 32 2.55 -28.36 -8.79
C LEU A 32 2.98 -28.91 -10.16
N THR A 33 4.24 -28.72 -10.51
CA THR A 33 4.95 -29.39 -11.59
C THR A 33 6.19 -30.04 -11.00
N LEU A 34 6.28 -31.36 -11.07
CA LEU A 34 7.47 -32.12 -10.67
C LEU A 34 8.50 -32.13 -11.80
N LEU A 35 9.77 -31.97 -11.44
CA LEU A 35 10.91 -31.92 -12.36
C LEU A 35 11.47 -33.33 -12.60
N THR A 36 10.61 -34.24 -13.06
CA THR A 36 10.99 -35.65 -13.26
C THR A 36 12.12 -35.81 -14.26
N ASP A 37 12.11 -35.06 -15.36
CA ASP A 37 13.14 -35.17 -16.41
C ASP A 37 14.52 -34.74 -15.89
N GLY A 38 14.55 -33.74 -14.99
CA GLY A 38 15.77 -33.29 -14.33
C GLY A 38 16.41 -34.33 -13.41
N VAL A 39 15.64 -35.32 -12.94
CA VAL A 39 16.19 -36.42 -12.14
C VAL A 39 17.12 -37.28 -12.97
N ASP A 40 16.75 -37.58 -14.20
CA ASP A 40 17.55 -38.44 -15.08
C ASP A 40 18.64 -37.65 -15.81
N GLU A 41 18.36 -36.41 -16.21
CA GLU A 41 19.31 -35.55 -16.92
C GLU A 41 20.41 -34.98 -16.01
N LEU A 42 20.03 -34.54 -14.81
CA LEU A 42 20.90 -33.77 -13.91
C LEU A 42 21.09 -34.46 -12.54
N GLY A 43 20.24 -35.42 -12.15
CA GLY A 43 20.20 -35.92 -10.78
C GLY A 43 19.55 -34.92 -9.82
N ALA A 44 18.59 -34.11 -10.31
CA ALA A 44 17.86 -33.11 -9.55
C ALA A 44 16.89 -33.75 -8.52
N ARG A 45 17.42 -34.10 -7.35
CA ARG A 45 16.69 -34.83 -6.30
C ARG A 45 16.60 -34.04 -5.00
N CYS A 46 15.43 -34.06 -4.37
CA CYS A 46 15.25 -33.66 -2.97
C CYS A 46 16.10 -34.53 -2.04
N LEU A 47 16.18 -34.15 -0.75
CA LEU A 47 16.98 -34.88 0.25
C LEU A 47 16.70 -36.39 0.27
N ASP A 48 15.46 -36.82 0.11
CA ASP A 48 15.05 -38.24 0.11
C ASP A 48 15.23 -38.97 -1.23
N GLY A 49 15.61 -38.27 -2.30
CA GLY A 49 15.77 -38.82 -3.64
C GLY A 49 14.58 -38.59 -4.60
N SER A 50 13.45 -38.08 -4.12
CA SER A 50 12.29 -37.69 -4.94
C SER A 50 12.61 -36.49 -5.87
N PRO A 51 11.89 -36.29 -6.99
CA PRO A 51 12.13 -35.14 -7.87
C PRO A 51 11.84 -33.83 -7.16
N GLY A 52 12.65 -32.80 -7.44
CA GLY A 52 12.30 -31.42 -7.11
C GLY A 52 11.01 -30.97 -7.82
N GLY A 53 10.43 -29.85 -7.38
CA GLY A 53 9.19 -29.36 -7.96
C GLY A 53 8.98 -27.86 -7.79
N TYR A 54 8.15 -27.29 -8.64
CA TYR A 54 7.76 -25.89 -8.55
C TYR A 54 6.26 -25.74 -8.80
N TYR A 55 5.65 -24.70 -8.24
CA TYR A 55 4.26 -24.37 -8.49
C TYR A 55 4.16 -23.30 -9.58
N TRP A 56 3.20 -23.48 -10.48
CA TRP A 56 3.02 -22.63 -11.66
C TRP A 56 1.65 -21.98 -11.70
N ARG A 57 1.64 -20.70 -12.06
CA ARG A 57 0.45 -19.98 -12.52
C ARG A 57 0.80 -19.12 -13.73
N ALA A 58 0.04 -19.27 -14.81
CA ALA A 58 0.21 -18.43 -15.99
C ALA A 58 -0.28 -17.00 -15.71
N GLY A 59 0.41 -16.02 -16.29
CA GLY A 59 0.03 -14.61 -16.25
C GLY A 59 -1.17 -14.32 -17.15
N SER A 60 -1.61 -13.06 -17.15
CA SER A 60 -2.61 -12.56 -18.09
C SER A 60 -2.05 -12.56 -19.51
N ALA A 61 -2.93 -12.55 -20.52
CA ALA A 61 -2.50 -12.48 -21.93
C ALA A 61 -1.59 -11.26 -22.22
N ALA A 62 -1.83 -10.13 -21.56
CA ALA A 62 -1.03 -8.92 -21.69
C ALA A 62 0.37 -9.04 -21.06
N ASN A 63 0.54 -9.93 -20.08
CA ASN A 63 1.79 -10.13 -19.33
C ASN A 63 2.35 -11.56 -19.53
N ALA A 64 2.01 -12.21 -20.64
CA ALA A 64 2.42 -13.58 -20.94
C ALA A 64 3.94 -13.78 -21.02
N THR A 65 4.71 -12.70 -21.25
CA THR A 65 6.19 -12.70 -21.30
C THR A 65 6.86 -12.18 -20.02
N LYS A 66 6.08 -11.89 -18.97
CA LYS A 66 6.61 -11.38 -17.70
C LYS A 66 6.61 -12.48 -16.64
N PHE A 67 7.71 -12.64 -15.92
CA PHE A 67 7.92 -13.74 -14.97
C PHE A 67 8.35 -13.25 -13.60
N LEU A 68 7.68 -13.77 -12.58
CA LEU A 68 8.12 -13.73 -11.19
C LEU A 68 8.57 -15.14 -10.81
N LEU A 69 9.88 -15.32 -10.66
CA LEU A 69 10.48 -16.55 -10.15
C LEU A 69 10.63 -16.41 -8.65
N VAL A 70 10.19 -17.38 -7.86
CA VAL A 70 10.23 -17.27 -6.39
C VAL A 70 10.84 -18.51 -5.78
N PHE A 71 11.85 -18.34 -4.93
CA PHE A 71 12.46 -19.41 -4.16
C PHE A 71 11.79 -19.52 -2.79
N ASN A 72 11.18 -20.67 -2.53
CA ASN A 72 10.67 -21.01 -1.20
C ASN A 72 11.83 -21.12 -0.19
N GLY A 73 11.57 -20.75 1.06
CA GLY A 73 12.51 -20.93 2.17
C GLY A 73 11.96 -21.87 3.24
N GLY A 74 12.84 -22.33 4.14
CA GLY A 74 12.48 -23.21 5.25
C GLY A 74 13.63 -23.58 6.18
N GLY A 75 14.62 -22.69 6.37
CA GLY A 75 15.82 -22.97 7.15
C GLY A 75 16.77 -23.99 6.48
N TRP A 76 17.61 -24.64 7.27
CA TRP A 76 18.59 -25.62 6.81
C TRP A 76 18.55 -26.87 7.69
N CYS A 77 19.29 -27.90 7.30
CA CYS A 77 19.76 -28.92 8.23
C CYS A 77 21.26 -28.74 8.45
N TYR A 78 21.77 -29.11 9.61
CA TYR A 78 23.15 -28.79 10.01
C TYR A 78 24.03 -29.99 10.31
N SER A 79 23.47 -31.21 10.35
CA SER A 79 24.21 -32.47 10.46
C SER A 79 23.56 -33.55 9.59
N LEU A 80 24.24 -34.68 9.39
CA LEU A 80 23.68 -35.80 8.62
C LEU A 80 22.40 -36.35 9.27
N GLU A 81 22.36 -36.45 10.60
CA GLU A 81 21.20 -36.92 11.35
C GLU A 81 20.02 -35.95 11.23
N ASP A 82 20.31 -34.64 11.33
CA ASP A 82 19.31 -33.58 11.15
C ASP A 82 18.76 -33.57 9.71
N CYS A 83 19.64 -33.69 8.71
CA CYS A 83 19.23 -33.79 7.31
C CYS A 83 18.42 -35.08 7.04
N ALA A 84 18.78 -36.20 7.67
CA ALA A 84 18.02 -37.44 7.56
C ALA A 84 16.64 -37.36 8.25
N ALA A 85 16.52 -36.61 9.34
CA ALA A 85 15.22 -36.33 9.94
C ALA A 85 14.38 -35.42 9.02
N ARG A 86 15.00 -34.37 8.47
CA ARG A 86 14.38 -33.41 7.56
C ARG A 86 13.92 -34.04 6.25
N ALA A 87 14.64 -35.03 5.72
CA ALA A 87 14.28 -35.78 4.52
C ALA A 87 12.85 -36.39 4.59
N LYS A 88 12.33 -36.62 5.80
CA LYS A 88 10.99 -37.20 6.04
C LYS A 88 9.87 -36.17 6.13
N THR A 89 10.18 -34.90 5.88
CA THR A 89 9.25 -33.76 5.96
C THR A 89 9.03 -33.13 4.59
N ASN A 90 8.03 -32.24 4.47
CA ASN A 90 7.80 -31.48 3.24
C ASN A 90 8.96 -30.53 2.85
N LEU A 91 10.02 -30.43 3.66
CA LEU A 91 11.24 -29.70 3.37
C LEU A 91 12.41 -30.60 2.92
N GLY A 92 12.12 -31.88 2.66
CA GLY A 92 13.10 -32.87 2.24
C GLY A 92 12.57 -33.93 1.26
N THR A 93 11.25 -33.99 1.03
CA THR A 93 10.62 -34.88 0.04
C THR A 93 9.47 -34.20 -0.70
N SER A 94 9.40 -34.41 -2.02
CA SER A 94 8.28 -33.93 -2.84
C SER A 94 7.03 -34.81 -2.75
N THR A 95 7.14 -35.99 -2.13
CA THR A 95 5.98 -36.88 -1.89
C THR A 95 4.94 -36.29 -0.94
N LEU A 96 5.33 -35.28 -0.17
CA LEU A 96 4.47 -34.54 0.75
C LEU A 96 4.04 -33.17 0.21
N PHE A 97 4.36 -32.85 -1.05
CA PHE A 97 3.90 -31.60 -1.65
C PHE A 97 2.42 -31.67 -1.98
N GLU A 98 1.70 -30.58 -1.73
CA GLU A 98 0.33 -30.42 -2.17
C GLU A 98 0.28 -30.30 -3.69
N THR A 99 -0.81 -30.76 -4.31
CA THR A 99 -0.98 -30.63 -5.78
C THR A 99 -1.23 -29.19 -6.21
N THR A 100 -1.76 -28.36 -5.31
CA THR A 100 -2.08 -26.96 -5.55
C THR A 100 -1.84 -26.16 -4.27
N ILE A 101 -1.28 -24.96 -4.39
CA ILE A 101 -1.19 -23.97 -3.30
C ILE A 101 -1.89 -22.66 -3.69
N GLN A 102 -2.21 -21.84 -2.71
CA GLN A 102 -2.71 -20.48 -2.95
C GLN A 102 -1.56 -19.48 -2.97
N GLY A 103 -1.57 -18.56 -3.94
CA GLY A 103 -0.64 -17.44 -3.95
C GLY A 103 -0.91 -16.49 -2.78
N ASP A 104 0.16 -16.02 -2.16
CA ASP A 104 0.12 -15.02 -1.09
C ASP A 104 1.19 -13.94 -1.31
N GLY A 105 1.04 -12.79 -0.64
CA GLY A 105 1.98 -11.68 -0.76
C GLY A 105 2.24 -11.29 -2.22
N ILE A 106 3.52 -11.23 -2.57
CA ILE A 106 4.04 -10.93 -3.92
C ILE A 106 3.56 -11.93 -5.01
N THR A 107 3.05 -13.10 -4.62
CA THR A 107 2.53 -14.12 -5.56
C THR A 107 1.00 -14.13 -5.66
N LYS A 108 0.28 -13.29 -4.91
CA LYS A 108 -1.19 -13.27 -4.93
C LYS A 108 -1.73 -12.71 -6.26
N ASN A 109 -2.74 -13.36 -6.84
CA ASN A 109 -3.46 -12.88 -8.04
C ASN A 109 -4.62 -11.96 -7.66
N ASP A 110 -4.28 -10.80 -7.10
CA ASP A 110 -5.26 -9.78 -6.75
C ASP A 110 -4.63 -8.42 -7.00
N PRO A 111 -5.02 -7.67 -8.04
CA PRO A 111 -4.43 -6.37 -8.34
C PRO A 111 -4.64 -5.31 -7.25
N GLY A 112 -5.68 -5.45 -6.41
CA GLY A 112 -5.90 -4.56 -5.27
C GLY A 112 -4.91 -4.82 -4.12
N PHE A 113 -4.45 -6.07 -4.00
CA PHE A 113 -3.52 -6.50 -2.96
C PHE A 113 -2.05 -6.53 -3.45
N ASN A 114 -1.82 -6.99 -4.67
CA ASN A 114 -0.53 -7.12 -5.35
C ASN A 114 -0.59 -6.37 -6.69
N PRO A 115 -0.39 -5.04 -6.66
CA PRO A 115 -0.53 -4.20 -7.83
C PRO A 115 0.55 -4.47 -8.90
N ASP A 116 1.73 -4.95 -8.48
CA ASP A 116 2.89 -5.06 -9.36
C ASP A 116 2.93 -6.38 -10.15
N PHE A 117 2.67 -7.51 -9.47
CA PHE A 117 2.94 -8.85 -10.02
C PHE A 117 1.71 -9.75 -10.16
N SER A 118 0.52 -9.31 -9.73
CA SER A 118 -0.69 -10.16 -9.69
C SER A 118 -1.01 -10.85 -11.02
N SER A 119 -0.74 -10.15 -12.13
CA SER A 119 -1.02 -10.61 -13.49
C SER A 119 0.17 -11.23 -14.23
N TRP A 120 1.32 -11.43 -13.58
CA TRP A 120 2.52 -12.02 -14.18
C TRP A 120 2.47 -13.55 -14.12
N ASN A 121 3.30 -14.22 -14.92
CA ASN A 121 3.57 -15.63 -14.69
C ASN A 121 4.29 -15.80 -13.35
N VAL A 122 3.86 -16.75 -12.54
CA VAL A 122 4.51 -17.08 -11.27
C VAL A 122 5.03 -18.51 -11.32
N ALA A 123 6.34 -18.64 -11.09
CA ALA A 123 7.02 -19.92 -10.94
C ALA A 123 7.67 -19.99 -9.55
N TYR A 124 7.04 -20.74 -8.65
CA TYR A 124 7.42 -20.83 -7.24
C TYR A 124 8.18 -22.13 -6.99
N LEU A 125 9.50 -22.08 -7.03
CA LEU A 125 10.38 -23.23 -6.78
C LEU A 125 10.27 -23.64 -5.31
N TYR A 126 9.92 -24.90 -5.07
CA TYR A 126 9.64 -25.38 -3.72
C TYR A 126 10.87 -26.04 -3.09
N TYR A 127 11.07 -25.79 -1.80
CA TYR A 127 12.34 -26.05 -1.14
C TYR A 127 12.39 -27.48 -0.56
N CYS A 128 13.37 -28.28 -1.00
CA CYS A 128 13.53 -29.65 -0.50
C CYS A 128 15.00 -30.13 -0.40
N ASP A 129 15.97 -29.24 -0.57
CA ASP A 129 17.40 -29.59 -0.53
C ASP A 129 18.09 -29.25 0.79
N GLY A 130 17.52 -28.33 1.59
CA GLY A 130 18.05 -27.94 2.89
C GLY A 130 19.33 -27.08 2.84
N THR A 131 19.69 -26.54 1.67
CA THR A 131 20.97 -25.85 1.42
C THR A 131 20.81 -24.55 0.62
N SER A 132 19.65 -23.89 0.69
CA SER A 132 19.35 -22.68 -0.09
C SER A 132 19.60 -22.85 -1.59
N TYR A 133 19.24 -24.00 -2.15
CA TYR A 133 19.45 -24.36 -3.55
C TYR A 133 20.93 -24.39 -3.97
N GLY A 134 21.87 -24.49 -3.03
CA GLY A 134 23.30 -24.45 -3.31
C GLY A 134 23.99 -25.81 -3.31
N GLY A 135 23.43 -26.84 -2.67
CA GLY A 135 24.05 -28.16 -2.56
C GLY A 135 24.29 -28.82 -3.91
N ASN A 136 25.50 -29.33 -4.13
CA ASN A 136 25.88 -30.05 -5.35
C ASN A 136 26.82 -31.24 -5.08
N HIS A 137 26.68 -31.87 -3.93
CA HIS A 137 27.49 -33.03 -3.56
C HIS A 137 27.29 -34.15 -4.59
N SER A 138 28.35 -34.62 -5.26
CA SER A 138 28.26 -35.50 -6.43
C SER A 138 27.68 -36.89 -6.14
N GLU A 139 28.02 -37.48 -5.00
CA GLU A 139 27.57 -38.83 -4.60
C GLU A 139 26.44 -38.77 -3.56
N PRO A 140 25.50 -39.75 -3.54
CA PRO A 140 24.56 -39.89 -2.45
C PRO A 140 25.27 -40.22 -1.13
N VAL A 141 24.73 -39.76 0.00
CA VAL A 141 25.32 -39.97 1.34
C VAL A 141 24.45 -40.94 2.14
N GLN A 142 25.04 -41.99 2.72
CA GLN A 142 24.32 -42.97 3.53
C GLN A 142 24.27 -42.55 5.01
N VAL A 143 23.08 -42.60 5.62
CA VAL A 143 22.84 -42.31 7.04
C VAL A 143 21.93 -43.40 7.62
N GLY A 144 22.53 -44.44 8.18
CA GLY A 144 21.81 -45.67 8.54
C GLY A 144 21.21 -46.32 7.30
N ASP A 145 19.89 -46.53 7.32
CA ASP A 145 19.15 -47.12 6.19
C ASP A 145 18.66 -46.06 5.16
N GLN A 146 18.97 -44.78 5.39
CA GLN A 146 18.55 -43.69 4.51
C GLN A 146 19.67 -43.26 3.57
N THR A 147 19.33 -43.03 2.30
CA THR A 147 20.21 -42.40 1.32
C THR A 147 19.80 -40.93 1.14
N LEU A 148 20.73 -40.02 1.36
CA LEU A 148 20.52 -38.58 1.23
C LEU A 148 21.13 -38.01 -0.06
N PHE A 149 20.45 -37.01 -0.62
CA PHE A 149 20.88 -36.31 -1.84
C PHE A 149 20.93 -34.80 -1.60
N PHE A 150 22.11 -34.20 -1.68
CA PHE A 150 22.29 -32.74 -1.60
C PHE A 150 22.40 -32.13 -3.00
N ARG A 151 21.26 -31.88 -3.66
CA ARG A 151 21.17 -31.50 -5.09
C ARG A 151 20.46 -30.19 -5.35
N GLY A 152 20.50 -29.26 -4.39
CA GLY A 152 19.86 -27.95 -4.50
C GLY A 152 20.18 -27.22 -5.81
N LEU A 153 21.45 -27.17 -6.23
CA LEU A 153 21.85 -26.50 -7.47
C LEU A 153 21.24 -27.19 -8.69
N ARG A 154 21.22 -28.53 -8.70
CA ARG A 154 20.69 -29.32 -9.82
C ARG A 154 19.17 -29.20 -9.94
N ILE A 155 18.48 -29.06 -8.81
CA ILE A 155 17.05 -28.73 -8.78
C ILE A 155 16.81 -27.35 -9.40
N LEU A 156 17.64 -26.36 -9.08
CA LEU A 156 17.56 -25.02 -9.67
C LEU A 156 17.81 -25.07 -11.19
N GLU A 157 18.83 -25.81 -11.65
CA GLU A 157 19.11 -26.00 -13.07
C GLU A 157 17.93 -26.65 -13.80
N ALA A 158 17.41 -27.76 -13.28
CA ALA A 158 16.24 -28.44 -13.83
C ALA A 158 15.00 -27.54 -13.87
N PHE A 159 14.81 -26.69 -12.86
CA PHE A 159 13.72 -25.72 -12.82
C PHE A 159 13.81 -24.70 -13.96
N LEU A 160 14.98 -24.08 -14.14
CA LEU A 160 15.18 -23.09 -15.21
C LEU A 160 15.04 -23.73 -16.59
N ASP A 161 15.63 -24.91 -16.79
CA ASP A 161 15.49 -25.69 -18.03
C ASP A 161 14.03 -26.00 -18.35
N HIS A 162 13.26 -26.43 -17.36
CA HIS A 162 11.85 -26.73 -17.55
C HIS A 162 11.03 -25.47 -17.90
N LEU A 163 11.35 -24.32 -17.29
CA LEU A 163 10.70 -23.04 -17.64
C LEU A 163 11.01 -22.59 -19.07
N GLN A 164 12.24 -22.78 -19.53
CA GLN A 164 12.65 -22.46 -20.90
C GLN A 164 11.93 -23.36 -21.91
N ARG A 165 12.00 -24.68 -21.71
CA ARG A 165 11.39 -25.67 -22.61
C ARG A 165 9.87 -25.63 -22.67
N HIS A 166 9.20 -25.36 -21.53
CA HIS A 166 7.76 -25.61 -21.41
C HIS A 166 6.92 -24.42 -20.95
N ARG A 167 7.54 -23.30 -20.55
CA ARG A 167 6.81 -22.11 -20.04
C ARG A 167 7.17 -20.80 -20.75
N GLY A 168 8.11 -20.84 -21.70
CA GLY A 168 8.43 -19.68 -22.54
C GLY A 168 9.38 -18.67 -21.90
N LEU A 169 10.20 -19.08 -20.92
CA LEU A 169 11.19 -18.19 -20.31
C LEU A 169 12.18 -17.61 -21.34
N ASP A 170 12.49 -18.35 -22.41
CA ASP A 170 13.36 -17.88 -23.52
C ASP A 170 12.79 -16.68 -24.30
N SER A 171 11.49 -16.42 -24.17
CA SER A 171 10.81 -15.27 -24.78
C SER A 171 10.42 -14.21 -23.76
N ALA A 172 10.95 -14.28 -22.53
CA ALA A 172 10.62 -13.34 -21.47
C ALA A 172 11.13 -11.93 -21.81
N THR A 173 10.33 -10.92 -21.45
CA THR A 173 10.68 -9.50 -21.59
C THR A 173 11.07 -8.87 -20.26
N GLU A 174 10.50 -9.37 -19.17
CA GLU A 174 10.76 -8.91 -17.80
C GLU A 174 10.76 -10.12 -16.86
N VAL A 175 11.81 -10.25 -16.05
CA VAL A 175 11.97 -11.35 -15.10
C VAL A 175 12.45 -10.79 -13.77
N PHE A 176 11.70 -11.04 -12.70
CA PHE A 176 12.17 -10.78 -11.34
C PHE A 176 12.36 -12.11 -10.61
N LEU A 177 13.55 -12.30 -10.05
CA LEU A 177 13.82 -13.37 -9.09
C LEU A 177 13.52 -12.85 -7.69
N SER A 178 12.78 -13.60 -6.90
CA SER A 178 12.57 -13.32 -5.48
C SER A 178 12.73 -14.61 -4.69
N GLY A 179 12.73 -14.49 -3.38
CA GLY A 179 12.77 -15.62 -2.47
C GLY A 179 12.70 -15.12 -1.04
N HIS A 180 12.19 -15.97 -0.16
CA HIS A 180 12.02 -15.62 1.25
C HIS A 180 12.85 -16.52 2.16
N SER A 181 13.34 -15.99 3.28
CA SER A 181 14.12 -16.76 4.26
C SER A 181 15.33 -17.46 3.61
N ALA A 182 15.48 -18.78 3.77
CA ALA A 182 16.51 -19.57 3.09
C ALA A 182 16.46 -19.44 1.55
N GLY A 183 15.28 -19.23 0.95
CA GLY A 183 15.14 -18.91 -0.48
C GLY A 183 15.54 -17.47 -0.82
N GLY A 184 15.43 -16.55 0.13
CA GLY A 184 16.01 -15.21 0.05
C GLY A 184 17.54 -15.26 0.02
N LEU A 185 18.16 -16.11 0.85
CA LEU A 185 19.59 -16.39 0.75
C LEU A 185 19.94 -17.01 -0.60
N GLY A 186 19.16 -17.99 -1.06
CA GLY A 186 19.33 -18.59 -2.39
C GLY A 186 19.22 -17.55 -3.52
N THR A 187 18.36 -16.54 -3.34
CA THR A 187 18.24 -15.41 -4.29
C THR A 187 19.54 -14.61 -4.35
N TYR A 188 20.20 -14.32 -3.23
CA TYR A 188 21.53 -13.69 -3.25
C TYR A 188 22.58 -14.57 -3.92
N MET A 189 22.60 -15.85 -3.58
CA MET A 189 23.62 -16.79 -4.07
C MET A 189 23.54 -17.04 -5.57
N HIS A 190 22.33 -17.07 -6.13
CA HIS A 190 22.09 -17.54 -7.50
C HIS A 190 21.59 -16.44 -8.43
N ALA A 191 21.49 -15.18 -8.00
CA ALA A 191 20.95 -14.08 -8.81
C ALA A 191 21.65 -13.97 -10.18
N ASP A 192 22.99 -13.98 -10.18
CA ASP A 192 23.78 -13.82 -11.40
C ASP A 192 23.66 -15.05 -12.31
N TYR A 193 23.62 -16.25 -11.73
CA TYR A 193 23.39 -17.48 -12.48
C TYR A 193 22.00 -17.47 -13.13
N VAL A 194 20.93 -17.16 -12.40
CA VAL A 194 19.57 -17.05 -12.94
C VAL A 194 19.51 -15.96 -14.00
N GLY A 195 20.15 -14.81 -13.77
CA GLY A 195 20.24 -13.73 -14.75
C GLY A 195 20.91 -14.15 -16.05
N SER A 196 21.92 -15.02 -15.99
CA SER A 196 22.57 -15.59 -17.18
C SER A 196 21.67 -16.53 -17.99
N ARG A 197 20.60 -17.06 -17.38
CA ARG A 197 19.60 -17.94 -18.01
C ARG A 197 18.42 -17.16 -18.60
N VAL A 198 18.34 -15.86 -18.35
CA VAL A 198 17.30 -14.97 -18.88
C VAL A 198 17.75 -14.37 -20.23
N PRO A 199 16.85 -14.10 -21.19
CA PRO A 199 17.24 -13.49 -22.47
C PRO A 199 17.99 -12.18 -22.29
N ALA A 200 19.10 -11.98 -23.03
CA ALA A 200 19.99 -10.83 -22.87
C ALA A 200 19.31 -9.45 -23.05
N GLY A 201 18.16 -9.38 -23.73
CA GLY A 201 17.37 -8.17 -23.92
C GLY A 201 16.26 -7.96 -22.88
N ALA A 202 16.01 -8.92 -22.01
CA ALA A 202 14.97 -8.83 -20.99
C ALA A 202 15.44 -7.98 -19.81
N LEU A 203 14.51 -7.29 -19.16
CA LEU A 203 14.77 -6.65 -17.87
C LEU A 203 14.88 -7.72 -16.79
N PHE A 204 16.01 -7.75 -16.07
CA PHE A 204 16.22 -8.66 -14.95
C PHE A 204 16.63 -7.93 -13.67
N GLY A 205 16.09 -8.39 -12.54
CA GLY A 205 16.48 -7.95 -11.21
C GLY A 205 16.07 -8.98 -10.15
N ALA A 206 16.60 -8.83 -8.93
CA ALA A 206 16.27 -9.74 -7.85
C ALA A 206 15.78 -9.02 -6.58
N ILE A 207 14.85 -9.65 -5.86
CA ILE A 207 14.16 -9.14 -4.68
C ILE A 207 14.29 -10.17 -3.55
N PRO A 208 15.49 -10.30 -2.95
CA PRO A 208 15.69 -11.19 -1.81
C PRO A 208 15.00 -10.62 -0.56
N ASP A 209 14.15 -11.43 0.07
CA ASP A 209 13.40 -11.08 1.28
C ASP A 209 13.85 -11.96 2.46
N ALA A 210 14.19 -11.32 3.58
CA ALA A 210 14.65 -11.97 4.81
C ALA A 210 15.80 -12.96 4.58
N GLY A 211 16.64 -12.69 3.57
CA GLY A 211 17.74 -13.55 3.13
C GLY A 211 19.13 -13.06 3.57
N PHE A 212 19.22 -11.92 4.26
CA PHE A 212 20.49 -11.38 4.73
C PHE A 212 20.78 -11.93 6.14
N PHE A 213 21.39 -13.12 6.20
CA PHE A 213 21.75 -13.77 7.45
C PHE A 213 23.16 -13.38 7.90
N MET A 214 23.28 -12.95 9.16
CA MET A 214 24.55 -12.54 9.77
C MET A 214 25.38 -13.76 10.19
N MET A 215 26.63 -13.89 9.74
CA MET A 215 27.56 -14.88 10.32
C MET A 215 28.24 -14.31 11.55
N ASN A 216 27.51 -14.28 12.65
CA ASN A 216 27.98 -13.81 13.94
C ASN A 216 27.87 -14.92 14.98
N ASN A 217 28.71 -14.83 16.02
CA ASN A 217 28.50 -15.58 17.25
C ASN A 217 27.23 -15.08 17.93
N THR A 218 26.65 -15.93 18.78
CA THR A 218 25.53 -15.52 19.64
C THR A 218 25.95 -14.35 20.53
N VAL A 219 25.00 -13.66 21.14
CA VAL A 219 25.35 -12.55 22.06
C VAL A 219 26.15 -13.05 23.28
N GLY A 220 25.97 -14.31 23.67
CA GLY A 220 26.80 -14.99 24.67
C GLY A 220 28.18 -15.45 24.17
N GLY A 221 28.58 -15.10 22.94
CA GLY A 221 29.88 -15.41 22.35
C GLY A 221 30.03 -16.82 21.78
N ARG A 222 28.96 -17.63 21.75
CA ARG A 222 29.01 -19.00 21.23
C ARG A 222 29.06 -18.99 19.71
N ASP A 223 29.99 -19.75 19.13
CA ASP A 223 30.05 -20.01 17.69
C ASP A 223 29.04 -21.11 17.33
N LEU A 224 27.80 -20.71 17.08
CA LEU A 224 26.71 -21.62 16.75
C LEU A 224 26.39 -21.59 15.25
N TYR A 225 25.84 -20.49 14.76
CA TYR A 225 25.40 -20.36 13.38
C TYR A 225 26.56 -20.45 12.35
N PRO A 226 27.71 -19.79 12.54
CA PRO A 226 28.84 -19.94 11.62
C PRO A 226 29.35 -21.38 11.54
N ALA A 227 29.53 -22.05 12.68
CA ALA A 227 29.91 -23.47 12.73
C ALA A 227 28.88 -24.38 12.01
N GLN A 228 27.59 -24.14 12.24
CA GLN A 228 26.49 -24.86 11.57
C GLN A 228 26.52 -24.69 10.04
N ILE A 229 26.66 -23.46 9.57
CA ILE A 229 26.70 -23.13 8.13
C ILE A 229 27.97 -23.68 7.48
N GLN A 230 29.11 -23.56 8.15
CA GLN A 230 30.35 -24.18 7.68
C GLN A 230 30.20 -25.70 7.52
N ASN A 231 29.53 -26.36 8.47
CA ASN A 231 29.34 -27.81 8.41
C ASN A 231 28.44 -28.23 7.24
N ILE A 232 27.25 -27.64 7.11
CA ILE A 232 26.34 -27.99 6.00
C ILE A 232 26.93 -27.62 4.65
N SER A 233 27.64 -26.49 4.53
CA SER A 233 28.33 -26.09 3.30
C SER A 233 29.29 -27.16 2.81
N ARG A 234 30.08 -27.73 3.72
CA ARG A 234 31.03 -28.82 3.40
C ARG A 234 30.30 -30.12 3.08
N LEU A 235 29.36 -30.54 3.93
CA LEU A 235 28.60 -31.78 3.74
C LEU A 235 27.86 -31.82 2.41
N ALA A 236 27.22 -30.72 2.03
CA ALA A 236 26.44 -30.64 0.81
C ALA A 236 27.23 -30.15 -0.41
N SER A 237 28.53 -29.84 -0.26
CA SER A 237 29.36 -29.21 -1.30
C SER A 237 28.64 -28.01 -1.92
N VAL A 238 28.25 -27.06 -1.05
CA VAL A 238 27.44 -25.92 -1.47
C VAL A 238 28.21 -25.04 -2.44
N VAL A 239 27.53 -24.70 -3.53
CA VAL A 239 27.93 -23.73 -4.53
C VAL A 239 27.04 -22.51 -4.42
N GLY A 240 27.65 -21.33 -4.43
CA GLY A 240 26.96 -20.04 -4.52
C GLY A 240 27.51 -19.23 -5.69
N ASP A 241 27.60 -17.90 -5.50
CA ASP A 241 28.15 -17.00 -6.50
C ASP A 241 29.57 -17.40 -6.93
N ALA A 242 29.77 -17.57 -8.24
CA ALA A 242 31.01 -18.16 -8.77
C ALA A 242 32.24 -17.29 -8.46
N ASP A 243 32.11 -15.97 -8.53
CA ASP A 243 33.21 -15.04 -8.27
C ASP A 243 33.53 -15.00 -6.77
N CYS A 244 32.51 -15.03 -5.91
CA CYS A 244 32.70 -15.18 -4.46
C CYS A 244 33.44 -16.49 -4.14
N MET A 245 32.99 -17.61 -4.70
CA MET A 245 33.56 -18.93 -4.45
C MET A 245 35.02 -18.99 -4.90
N ALA A 246 35.34 -18.41 -6.06
CA ALA A 246 36.70 -18.32 -6.56
C ALA A 246 37.59 -17.44 -5.66
N ALA A 247 37.09 -16.28 -5.23
CA ALA A 247 37.82 -15.37 -4.35
C ALA A 247 38.05 -15.94 -2.94
N ASN A 248 37.21 -16.85 -2.49
CA ASN A 248 37.24 -17.44 -1.15
C ASN A 248 37.50 -18.96 -1.16
N ALA A 249 38.23 -19.49 -2.14
CA ALA A 249 38.36 -20.93 -2.36
C ALA A 249 38.71 -21.78 -1.11
N ALA A 250 39.55 -21.26 -0.21
CA ALA A 250 39.93 -21.95 1.04
C ALA A 250 38.80 -21.96 2.10
N GLU A 251 37.89 -20.99 2.05
CA GLU A 251 36.78 -20.82 2.98
C GLU A 251 35.47 -20.56 2.22
N ALA A 252 35.22 -21.35 1.17
CA ALA A 252 34.12 -21.14 0.24
C ALA A 252 32.73 -21.10 0.91
N TRP A 253 32.61 -21.77 2.07
CA TRP A 253 31.42 -21.71 2.93
C TRP A 253 31.02 -20.29 3.34
N ARG A 254 31.96 -19.34 3.37
CA ARG A 254 31.67 -17.92 3.63
C ARG A 254 30.73 -17.32 2.59
N CYS A 255 30.68 -17.84 1.36
CA CYS A 255 29.77 -17.39 0.32
C CYS A 255 28.31 -17.82 0.56
N MET A 256 28.03 -18.64 1.58
CA MET A 256 26.68 -18.79 2.14
C MET A 256 26.27 -17.65 3.08
N ALA A 257 27.16 -16.68 3.31
CA ALA A 257 26.85 -15.47 4.05
C ALA A 257 26.68 -14.30 3.08
N THR A 258 25.53 -13.64 3.14
CA THR A 258 25.24 -12.50 2.25
C THR A 258 26.27 -11.38 2.38
N GLN A 259 26.80 -11.14 3.58
CA GLN A 259 27.87 -10.16 3.81
C GLN A 259 29.17 -10.42 3.02
N HIS A 260 29.43 -11.68 2.64
CA HIS A 260 30.60 -12.06 1.83
C HIS A 260 30.26 -12.24 0.34
N ALA A 261 29.05 -12.71 0.02
CA ALA A 261 28.62 -12.91 -1.36
C ALA A 261 28.22 -11.61 -2.07
N LEU A 262 27.56 -10.69 -1.36
CA LEU A 262 26.97 -9.48 -1.93
C LEU A 262 27.94 -8.59 -2.73
N PRO A 263 29.23 -8.41 -2.35
CA PRO A 263 30.20 -7.67 -3.16
C PRO A 263 30.44 -8.23 -4.57
N PHE A 264 30.15 -9.51 -4.79
CA PHE A 264 30.35 -10.20 -6.07
C PHE A 264 29.09 -10.22 -6.94
N VAL A 265 27.90 -10.00 -6.35
CA VAL A 265 26.63 -10.02 -7.08
C VAL A 265 26.52 -8.81 -8.02
N SER A 266 26.53 -9.09 -9.32
CA SER A 266 26.41 -8.07 -10.37
C SER A 266 24.96 -7.68 -10.65
N THR A 267 24.01 -8.57 -10.39
CA THR A 267 22.57 -8.34 -10.54
C THR A 267 22.08 -7.21 -9.64
N ARG A 268 21.17 -6.36 -10.16
CA ARG A 268 20.53 -5.32 -9.34
C ARG A 268 19.58 -5.96 -8.34
N LEU A 269 19.73 -5.58 -7.07
CA LEU A 269 18.95 -6.15 -5.97
C LEU A 269 18.03 -5.09 -5.36
N HIS A 270 16.82 -5.50 -4.99
CA HIS A 270 15.95 -4.79 -4.05
C HIS A 270 15.82 -5.62 -2.78
N MET A 271 16.67 -5.34 -1.81
CA MET A 271 16.81 -6.13 -0.59
C MET A 271 15.71 -5.77 0.40
N ILE A 272 14.92 -6.75 0.82
CA ILE A 272 13.89 -6.59 1.86
C ILE A 272 14.40 -7.29 3.10
N GLN A 273 14.69 -6.54 4.16
CA GLN A 273 15.25 -7.12 5.38
C GLN A 273 14.84 -6.34 6.62
N SER A 274 14.06 -6.95 7.50
CA SER A 274 13.85 -6.43 8.84
C SER A 274 15.19 -6.35 9.59
N SER A 275 15.42 -5.21 10.25
CA SER A 275 16.56 -5.02 11.15
C SER A 275 16.39 -5.71 12.51
N TYR A 276 15.20 -6.27 12.78
CA TYR A 276 14.89 -7.14 13.91
C TYR A 276 14.35 -8.47 13.40
N ASP A 277 15.05 -9.07 12.43
CA ASP A 277 14.61 -10.32 11.82
C ASP A 277 14.33 -11.36 12.90
N SER A 278 13.08 -11.81 12.97
CA SER A 278 12.62 -12.63 14.09
C SER A 278 13.33 -13.97 14.13
N TRP A 279 13.68 -14.53 12.97
CA TRP A 279 14.41 -15.79 12.89
C TRP A 279 15.85 -15.62 13.37
N GLN A 280 16.55 -14.58 12.92
CA GLN A 280 17.94 -14.33 13.32
C GLN A 280 18.08 -14.07 14.82
N LEU A 281 17.16 -13.29 15.40
CA LEU A 281 17.14 -13.01 16.84
C LEU A 281 17.16 -14.31 17.65
N SER A 282 16.29 -15.26 17.32
CA SER A 282 16.22 -16.53 18.05
C SER A 282 17.34 -17.50 17.71
N ASN A 283 17.71 -17.64 16.43
CA ASN A 283 18.55 -18.75 15.97
C ASN A 283 20.04 -18.40 15.81
N ILE A 284 20.36 -17.14 15.57
CA ILE A 284 21.75 -16.66 15.43
C ILE A 284 22.19 -15.99 16.73
N PHE A 285 21.34 -15.12 17.28
CA PHE A 285 21.72 -14.26 18.40
C PHE A 285 21.31 -14.82 19.78
N ASP A 286 20.47 -15.87 19.82
CA ASP A 286 19.97 -16.51 21.04
C ASP A 286 19.13 -15.57 21.93
N VAL A 287 18.36 -14.70 21.29
CA VAL A 287 17.47 -13.71 21.92
C VAL A 287 16.01 -14.12 21.71
N SER A 288 15.44 -14.81 22.70
CA SER A 288 14.12 -15.46 22.61
C SER A 288 12.96 -14.68 23.25
N CYS A 289 13.23 -13.56 23.90
CA CYS A 289 12.23 -12.78 24.66
C CYS A 289 11.22 -12.00 23.80
N THR A 290 11.12 -12.27 22.50
CA THR A 290 10.20 -11.55 21.61
C THR A 290 8.76 -12.05 21.75
N PRO A 291 7.75 -11.17 21.58
CA PRO A 291 6.33 -11.54 21.62
C PRO A 291 5.91 -12.66 20.63
N LYS A 292 6.67 -12.83 19.53
CA LYS A 292 6.41 -13.85 18.51
C LYS A 292 6.79 -15.27 18.97
N TYR A 293 7.73 -15.40 19.91
CA TYR A 293 8.26 -16.70 20.38
C TYR A 293 8.03 -16.95 21.87
N SER A 294 7.74 -15.91 22.67
CA SER A 294 7.40 -16.05 24.08
C SER A 294 6.47 -14.95 24.56
N ASN A 295 5.67 -15.26 25.59
CA ASN A 295 4.89 -14.25 26.33
C ASN A 295 5.76 -13.52 27.38
N ASN A 296 7.08 -13.67 27.33
CA ASN A 296 7.98 -13.13 28.34
C ASN A 296 8.37 -11.70 28.02
N THR A 297 8.45 -10.86 29.04
CA THR A 297 9.08 -9.54 28.94
C THR A 297 10.59 -9.69 28.85
N CYS A 298 11.22 -9.01 27.88
CA CYS A 298 12.67 -8.91 27.82
C CYS A 298 13.21 -8.17 29.06
N SER A 299 14.25 -8.72 29.70
CA SER A 299 15.05 -8.00 30.69
C SER A 299 15.80 -6.83 30.04
N ALA A 300 16.27 -5.86 30.85
CA ALA A 300 17.06 -4.74 30.35
C ALA A 300 18.30 -5.20 29.56
N ASN A 301 19.02 -6.22 30.06
CA ASN A 301 20.14 -6.82 29.34
C ASN A 301 19.70 -7.38 27.99
N GLN A 302 18.60 -8.15 27.94
CA GLN A 302 18.09 -8.68 26.67
C GLN A 302 17.65 -7.57 25.69
N MET A 303 17.16 -6.43 26.18
CA MET A 303 16.84 -5.28 25.35
C MET A 303 18.10 -4.63 24.75
N ASP A 304 19.19 -4.53 25.51
CA ASP A 304 20.48 -4.05 25.00
C ASP A 304 21.02 -4.99 23.90
N GLN A 305 20.87 -6.30 24.10
CA GLN A 305 21.22 -7.31 23.10
C GLN A 305 20.37 -7.16 21.82
N PHE A 306 19.06 -6.89 21.98
CA PHE A 306 18.15 -6.60 20.88
C PHE A 306 18.62 -5.41 20.04
N GLN A 307 19.00 -4.32 20.70
CA GLN A 307 19.49 -3.10 20.06
C GLN A 307 20.85 -3.32 19.38
N ALA A 308 21.72 -4.16 19.96
CA ALA A 308 23.00 -4.53 19.38
C ALA A 308 22.83 -5.31 18.07
N VAL A 309 21.87 -6.24 18.01
CA VAL A 309 21.53 -6.99 16.78
C VAL A 309 21.07 -6.02 15.68
N HIS A 310 20.14 -5.13 15.99
CA HIS A 310 19.66 -4.12 15.05
C HIS A 310 20.77 -3.24 14.50
N THR A 311 21.64 -2.74 15.37
CA THR A 311 22.78 -1.90 14.98
C THR A 311 23.75 -2.68 14.08
N THR A 312 23.94 -3.96 14.36
CA THR A 312 24.80 -4.86 13.57
C THR A 312 24.23 -5.08 12.17
N ILE A 313 22.96 -5.47 12.06
CA ILE A 313 22.29 -5.72 10.77
C ILE A 313 22.28 -4.44 9.92
N LEU A 314 21.84 -3.31 10.49
CA LEU A 314 21.85 -2.04 9.77
C LEU A 314 23.26 -1.59 9.38
N GLY A 315 24.26 -1.83 10.22
CA GLY A 315 25.65 -1.54 9.93
C GLY A 315 26.13 -2.25 8.67
N GLN A 316 25.84 -3.55 8.53
CA GLN A 316 26.23 -4.32 7.35
C GLN A 316 25.46 -3.93 6.10
N ILE A 317 24.14 -3.73 6.23
CA ILE A 317 23.31 -3.24 5.12
C ILE A 317 23.87 -1.91 4.60
N ARG A 318 24.20 -0.97 5.49
CA ARG A 318 24.81 0.32 5.12
C ARG A 318 26.22 0.18 4.56
N ALA A 319 27.01 -0.76 5.07
CA ALA A 319 28.36 -1.02 4.60
C ALA A 319 28.41 -1.51 3.15
N THR A 320 27.30 -2.06 2.64
CA THR A 320 27.15 -2.37 1.21
C THR A 320 27.41 -1.15 0.32
N ASN A 321 27.09 0.07 0.80
CA ASN A 321 27.36 1.39 0.19
C ASN A 321 27.42 1.39 -1.35
N SER A 322 26.40 0.79 -1.97
CA SER A 322 26.35 0.56 -3.41
C SER A 322 25.22 1.39 -4.00
N THR A 323 25.52 2.14 -5.06
CA THR A 323 24.50 2.85 -5.85
C THR A 323 23.69 1.90 -6.75
N ARG A 324 24.05 0.60 -6.80
CA ARG A 324 23.41 -0.43 -7.62
C ARG A 324 22.18 -1.05 -6.95
N HIS A 325 22.24 -1.28 -5.65
CA HIS A 325 21.21 -2.02 -4.91
C HIS A 325 20.29 -1.06 -4.16
N ALA A 326 19.01 -1.40 -4.12
CA ALA A 326 18.02 -0.76 -3.27
C ALA A 326 17.82 -1.60 -2.00
N VAL A 327 17.50 -0.94 -0.89
CA VAL A 327 17.21 -1.60 0.39
C VAL A 327 15.94 -1.03 0.97
N TRP A 328 15.03 -1.91 1.33
CA TRP A 328 13.93 -1.64 2.23
C TRP A 328 14.17 -2.42 3.53
N SER A 329 14.43 -1.68 4.61
CA SER A 329 14.70 -2.26 5.92
C SER A 329 13.92 -1.49 6.97
N ASP A 330 13.05 -2.21 7.67
CA ASP A 330 12.26 -1.67 8.76
C ASP A 330 12.81 -2.04 10.13
N SER A 331 12.25 -1.44 11.17
CA SER A 331 12.56 -1.71 12.57
C SER A 331 11.47 -2.57 13.23
N CYS A 332 10.89 -3.52 12.50
CA CYS A 332 9.81 -4.37 12.99
C CYS A 332 10.28 -5.81 13.23
N ILE A 333 9.75 -6.50 14.24
CA ILE A 333 10.07 -7.92 14.48
C ILE A 333 9.33 -8.78 13.45
N ALA A 334 9.97 -9.07 12.32
CA ALA A 334 9.35 -9.72 11.17
C ALA A 334 10.29 -10.70 10.48
N HIS A 335 9.74 -11.57 9.64
CA HIS A 335 10.49 -12.49 8.79
C HIS A 335 9.63 -12.83 7.56
N SER A 336 10.23 -12.79 6.36
CA SER A 336 9.58 -13.02 5.05
C SER A 336 8.43 -12.05 4.74
N GLN A 337 8.74 -10.76 4.61
CA GLN A 337 7.76 -9.67 4.54
C GLN A 337 7.11 -9.49 3.15
N ALA A 338 7.77 -9.95 2.09
CA ALA A 338 7.21 -9.92 0.74
C ALA A 338 6.26 -11.09 0.48
N TYR A 339 6.45 -12.19 1.20
CA TYR A 339 5.74 -13.44 0.95
C TYR A 339 4.42 -13.57 1.71
N TYR A 340 4.40 -13.21 3.01
CA TYR A 340 3.20 -13.36 3.83
C TYR A 340 2.29 -12.14 3.73
N GLY A 341 1.00 -12.39 3.45
CA GLY A 341 0.02 -11.33 3.25
C GLY A 341 -0.25 -10.46 4.49
N ASP A 342 0.09 -10.95 5.68
CA ASP A 342 0.04 -10.17 6.92
C ASP A 342 1.00 -8.98 6.92
N TYR A 343 2.07 -9.05 6.12
CA TYR A 343 3.06 -7.97 5.96
C TYR A 343 2.86 -7.24 4.63
N PHE A 344 2.69 -7.99 3.54
CA PHE A 344 2.69 -7.43 2.19
C PHE A 344 1.49 -6.53 1.92
N ASN A 345 1.76 -5.31 1.45
CA ASN A 345 0.75 -4.28 1.17
C ASN A 345 -0.23 -4.03 2.35
N ASN A 346 0.20 -4.30 3.59
CA ASN A 346 -0.62 -4.10 4.77
C ASN A 346 -0.45 -2.64 5.28
N PRO A 347 -1.54 -1.87 5.42
CA PRO A 347 -1.50 -0.50 5.96
C PRO A 347 -0.86 -0.39 7.34
N SER A 348 -0.95 -1.43 8.16
CA SER A 348 -0.34 -1.48 9.51
C SER A 348 1.19 -1.51 9.46
N TRP A 349 1.75 -1.93 8.32
CA TRP A 349 3.19 -2.01 8.03
C TRP A 349 3.66 -0.88 7.12
N GLN A 350 2.78 0.06 6.77
CA GLN A 350 3.19 1.28 6.08
C GLN A 350 4.10 2.08 7.00
N MET A 351 5.39 2.04 6.69
CA MET A 351 6.34 2.95 7.32
C MET A 351 5.94 4.37 6.95
N SER A 352 5.74 5.24 7.94
CA SER A 352 5.63 6.66 7.64
C SER A 352 6.88 7.06 6.85
N ALA A 353 6.73 7.90 5.82
CA ALA A 353 7.87 8.43 5.05
C ALA A 353 8.90 9.19 5.91
N ARG A 354 8.69 9.30 7.24
CA ARG A 354 9.56 9.91 8.24
C ARG A 354 10.39 8.88 9.02
N MET A 355 11.01 7.90 8.37
CA MET A 355 12.15 7.21 9.00
C MET A 355 13.40 8.08 8.89
N PHE A 356 13.86 8.56 10.03
CA PHE A 356 15.12 9.29 10.18
C PHE A 356 16.29 8.34 9.87
N THR A 357 16.82 8.39 8.65
CA THR A 357 18.12 7.78 8.30
C THR A 357 19.20 8.85 8.36
N PRO A 358 20.36 8.59 8.99
CA PRO A 358 21.49 9.51 8.92
C PRO A 358 22.21 9.28 7.58
N THR A 359 21.97 10.13 6.59
CA THR A 359 22.80 10.19 5.37
C THR A 359 22.96 11.63 4.91
N ASN A 360 24.20 12.00 4.59
CA ASN A 360 24.71 13.37 4.38
C ASN A 360 24.12 14.14 3.17
N GLN A 361 23.02 13.69 2.56
CA GLN A 361 22.22 14.50 1.65
C GLN A 361 20.74 14.16 1.83
N LYS A 362 20.02 15.03 2.56
CA LYS A 362 18.58 14.92 2.76
C LYS A 362 17.88 15.52 1.53
N LEU A 363 17.50 14.67 0.58
CA LEU A 363 16.62 15.06 -0.52
C LEU A 363 15.24 15.39 0.05
N LEU A 364 14.91 16.68 0.06
CA LEU A 364 13.60 17.16 0.49
C LEU A 364 12.57 16.86 -0.61
N THR A 365 11.91 15.71 -0.54
CA THR A 365 10.83 15.34 -1.47
C THR A 365 9.48 15.84 -0.94
N ASN A 366 8.63 16.27 -1.87
CA ASN A 366 7.24 16.68 -1.60
C ASN A 366 7.09 17.81 -0.54
N ILE A 367 7.87 18.89 -0.69
CA ILE A 367 7.87 20.03 0.23
C ILE A 367 6.98 21.18 -0.23
N ALA A 368 6.46 21.92 0.75
CA ALA A 368 5.97 23.29 0.57
C ALA A 368 7.06 24.26 1.00
N VAL A 369 7.35 25.28 0.18
CA VAL A 369 8.36 26.30 0.50
C VAL A 369 7.67 27.56 0.99
N VAL A 370 8.03 28.01 2.19
CA VAL A 370 7.60 29.33 2.69
C VAL A 370 8.78 30.28 2.58
N ARG A 371 8.57 31.42 1.91
CA ARG A 371 9.62 32.38 1.58
C ARG A 371 9.40 33.70 2.30
N GLN A 372 10.47 34.31 2.80
CA GLN A 372 10.43 35.66 3.34
C GLN A 372 11.64 36.48 2.87
N LYS A 373 11.41 37.73 2.49
CA LYS A 373 12.47 38.69 2.16
C LYS A 373 12.67 39.65 3.34
N LYS A 374 13.88 39.68 3.91
CA LYS A 374 14.19 40.53 5.07
C LYS A 374 15.67 40.92 5.06
N GLY A 375 16.00 42.16 5.43
CA GLY A 375 17.40 42.64 5.45
C GLY A 375 18.11 42.56 4.08
N GLY A 376 17.37 42.75 2.99
CA GLY A 376 17.89 42.67 1.62
C GLY A 376 18.16 41.25 1.10
N LYS A 377 17.97 40.20 1.92
CA LYS A 377 18.17 38.79 1.55
C LYS A 377 16.87 38.01 1.56
N ARG A 378 16.87 36.87 0.85
CA ARG A 378 15.78 35.91 0.79
C ARG A 378 16.08 34.75 1.71
N PHE A 379 15.09 34.38 2.52
CA PHE A 379 15.13 33.24 3.42
C PHE A 379 13.95 32.33 3.11
N GLU A 380 14.18 31.04 3.21
CA GLU A 380 13.23 29.99 2.86
C GLU A 380 13.29 28.87 3.88
N ILE A 381 12.14 28.25 4.10
CA ILE A 381 12.00 27.08 4.95
C ILE A 381 11.25 25.99 4.21
N ALA A 382 11.61 24.74 4.52
CA ALA A 382 10.99 23.56 3.96
C ALA A 382 9.93 23.03 4.94
N CYS A 383 8.68 23.03 4.52
CA CYS A 383 7.54 22.57 5.32
C CYS A 383 6.89 21.35 4.69
N PHE A 384 6.21 20.55 5.50
CA PHE A 384 5.30 19.53 4.98
C PHE A 384 4.14 20.19 4.23
N LYS A 385 3.78 19.64 3.07
CA LYS A 385 2.59 20.08 2.33
C LYS A 385 1.34 19.98 3.22
N ASN A 386 0.42 20.94 3.06
CA ASN A 386 -0.83 21.06 3.83
C ASN A 386 -0.70 21.39 5.33
N LYS A 387 0.50 21.40 5.93
CA LYS A 387 0.69 21.74 7.36
C LYS A 387 0.86 23.23 7.64
N VAL A 388 1.35 24.00 6.66
CA VAL A 388 1.56 25.46 6.80
C VAL A 388 0.25 26.21 7.06
N LEU A 389 -0.83 25.83 6.41
CA LEU A 389 -2.15 26.45 6.63
C LEU A 389 -2.71 26.08 8.01
N SER A 390 -2.56 24.81 8.44
CA SER A 390 -2.97 24.37 9.77
C SER A 390 -2.23 25.11 10.89
N TRP A 391 -0.95 25.40 10.70
CA TRP A 391 -0.16 26.24 11.62
C TRP A 391 -0.74 27.66 11.71
N ARG A 392 -0.99 28.31 10.58
CA ARG A 392 -1.54 29.69 10.54
C ARG A 392 -2.94 29.78 11.14
N ASN A 393 -3.74 28.74 10.97
CA ASN A 393 -5.08 28.63 11.55
C ASN A 393 -5.06 28.20 13.03
N LYS A 394 -3.87 28.03 13.64
CA LYS A 394 -3.65 27.62 15.04
C LYS A 394 -4.22 26.23 15.38
N VAL A 395 -4.38 25.38 14.36
CA VAL A 395 -4.80 23.97 14.51
C VAL A 395 -3.61 23.11 14.89
N GLU A 396 -2.50 23.25 14.16
CA GLU A 396 -1.23 22.60 14.51
C GLU A 396 -0.40 23.56 15.35
N LYS A 397 0.07 23.10 16.51
CA LYS A 397 0.88 23.88 17.45
C LYS A 397 2.29 23.34 17.58
N ASP A 398 2.53 22.12 17.12
CA ASP A 398 3.85 21.54 17.08
C ASP A 398 4.57 21.96 15.80
N ILE A 399 5.71 22.62 15.97
CA ILE A 399 6.53 23.09 14.85
C ILE A 399 7.22 21.91 14.15
N ASP A 400 7.50 20.83 14.86
CA ASP A 400 8.14 19.62 14.35
C ASP A 400 7.21 18.89 13.36
N GLU A 401 5.90 19.06 13.55
CA GLU A 401 4.88 18.52 12.65
C GLU A 401 4.66 19.36 11.39
N VAL A 402 5.21 20.59 11.35
CA VAL A 402 5.06 21.53 10.24
C VAL A 402 6.33 21.64 9.41
N LEU A 403 7.50 21.68 10.04
CA LEU A 403 8.79 21.79 9.37
C LEU A 403 9.37 20.41 9.06
N GLN A 404 9.94 20.24 7.87
CA GLN A 404 10.71 19.01 7.59
C GLN A 404 12.07 19.01 8.30
N ILE A 405 12.67 20.19 8.45
CA ILE A 405 13.97 20.41 9.10
C ILE A 405 13.95 21.80 9.74
N HIS A 406 14.54 21.91 10.94
CA HIS A 406 14.84 23.18 11.61
C HIS A 406 16.04 23.89 10.97
N THR A 407 15.93 24.23 9.70
CA THR A 407 17.01 24.92 8.97
C THR A 407 16.43 25.98 8.05
N VAL A 408 17.10 27.13 8.01
CA VAL A 408 16.72 28.28 7.20
C VAL A 408 17.68 28.32 6.02
N TYR A 409 17.12 28.35 4.81
CA TYR A 409 17.85 28.30 3.56
C TYR A 409 17.79 29.65 2.86
N THR A 410 18.79 29.98 2.05
CA THR A 410 18.65 31.02 1.01
C THR A 410 17.91 30.48 -0.21
N ASN A 411 18.08 29.19 -0.47
CA ASN A 411 17.38 28.47 -1.53
C ASN A 411 17.15 27.01 -1.13
N VAL A 412 15.89 26.63 -0.87
CA VAL A 412 15.55 25.27 -0.45
C VAL A 412 15.77 24.25 -1.57
N SER A 413 15.43 24.59 -2.82
CA SER A 413 15.57 23.69 -3.97
C SER A 413 17.03 23.34 -4.28
N LYS A 414 17.98 24.22 -3.93
CA LYS A 414 19.43 23.99 -4.09
C LYS A 414 20.12 23.51 -2.81
N GLY A 415 19.39 23.39 -1.70
CA GLY A 415 19.97 23.05 -0.39
C GLY A 415 20.93 24.09 0.18
N GLU A 416 20.87 25.34 -0.29
CA GLU A 416 21.78 26.41 0.15
C GLU A 416 21.33 26.97 1.50
N VAL A 417 22.08 26.65 2.57
CA VAL A 417 21.78 27.10 3.94
C VAL A 417 22.14 28.57 4.13
N ALA A 418 21.30 29.32 4.84
CA ALA A 418 21.57 30.71 5.17
C ALA A 418 22.73 30.83 6.17
N LYS A 419 23.66 31.75 5.92
CA LYS A 419 24.81 32.00 6.82
C LYS A 419 24.33 32.63 8.14
N ASN A 420 24.89 32.20 9.27
CA ASN A 420 24.56 32.75 10.59
C ASN A 420 24.71 34.28 10.66
N THR A 421 25.71 34.85 9.98
CA THR A 421 25.91 36.31 9.90
C THR A 421 24.74 37.04 9.25
N ASP A 422 24.06 36.40 8.30
CA ASP A 422 22.91 36.96 7.60
C ASP A 422 21.63 36.82 8.42
N LEU A 423 21.48 35.68 9.11
CA LEU A 423 20.38 35.44 10.04
C LEU A 423 20.43 36.44 11.19
N GLN A 424 21.60 36.65 11.79
CA GLN A 424 21.80 37.63 12.87
C GLN A 424 21.46 39.06 12.42
N LYS A 425 21.85 39.46 11.21
CA LYS A 425 21.54 40.80 10.66
C LYS A 425 20.05 40.98 10.34
N ALA A 426 19.37 39.94 9.86
CA ALA A 426 17.97 40.02 9.44
C ALA A 426 16.96 39.80 10.58
N TYR A 427 17.28 38.92 11.53
CA TYR A 427 16.37 38.48 12.60
C TYR A 427 16.86 38.80 14.02
N GLY A 428 18.11 39.26 14.20
CA GLY A 428 18.68 39.53 15.52
C GLY A 428 19.07 38.27 16.30
N THR A 429 18.99 37.10 15.67
CA THR A 429 19.34 35.79 16.22
C THR A 429 19.79 34.87 15.08
N ASP A 430 20.59 33.86 15.39
CA ASP A 430 20.98 32.75 14.53
C ASP A 430 20.28 31.42 14.90
N ASP A 431 19.34 31.48 15.85
CA ASP A 431 18.51 30.35 16.25
C ASP A 431 17.52 30.01 15.12
N HIS A 432 17.86 28.96 14.37
CA HIS A 432 17.08 28.50 13.23
C HIS A 432 15.62 28.19 13.59
N THR A 433 15.34 27.59 14.75
CA THR A 433 13.98 27.24 15.16
C THR A 433 13.13 28.49 15.41
N LYS A 434 13.69 29.50 16.08
CA LYS A 434 12.98 30.79 16.27
C LYS A 434 12.73 31.50 14.95
N ILE A 435 13.70 31.48 14.05
CA ILE A 435 13.56 32.12 12.73
C ILE A 435 12.53 31.39 11.87
N CYS A 436 12.52 30.05 11.89
CA CYS A 436 11.51 29.27 11.19
C CYS A 436 10.09 29.62 11.64
N ARG A 437 9.84 29.84 12.94
CA ARG A 437 8.52 30.33 13.42
C ARG A 437 8.14 31.67 12.80
N ILE A 438 9.08 32.61 12.76
CA ILE A 438 8.84 33.93 12.16
C ILE A 438 8.51 33.81 10.66
N ILE A 439 9.23 32.95 9.93
CA ILE A 439 9.01 32.73 8.49
C ILE A 439 7.69 31.98 8.26
N LEU A 440 7.31 31.01 9.09
CA LEU A 440 6.01 30.32 9.00
C LEU A 440 4.83 31.29 9.11
N ASP A 441 4.91 32.18 10.10
CA ASP A 441 3.83 33.13 10.41
C ASP A 441 3.74 34.27 9.38
N LYS A 442 4.89 34.81 8.94
CA LYS A 442 4.95 36.04 8.15
C LYS A 442 5.43 35.87 6.71
N GLY A 443 5.86 34.67 6.31
CA GLY A 443 6.34 34.39 4.97
C GLY A 443 5.23 34.16 3.95
N GLU A 444 5.57 34.07 2.69
CA GLU A 444 4.67 33.72 1.59
C GLU A 444 4.81 32.24 1.26
N LEU A 445 3.72 31.49 1.40
CA LEU A 445 3.65 30.10 0.97
C LEU A 445 3.68 30.03 -0.55
N GLN A 446 4.67 29.34 -1.10
CA GLN A 446 4.77 29.09 -2.53
C GLN A 446 3.93 27.86 -2.86
N VAL A 447 2.74 28.06 -3.43
CA VAL A 447 1.87 26.99 -3.93
C VAL A 447 2.16 26.79 -5.42
N SER A 448 2.29 25.54 -5.87
CA SER A 448 2.50 25.27 -7.29
C SER A 448 1.23 25.59 -8.10
N LYS A 449 1.37 25.71 -9.42
CA LYS A 449 0.21 25.95 -10.30
C LYS A 449 -0.78 24.78 -10.22
N GLU A 450 -0.26 23.55 -10.22
CA GLU A 450 -1.05 22.31 -10.15
C GLU A 450 -1.78 22.19 -8.80
N GLU A 451 -1.15 22.57 -7.69
CA GLU A 451 -1.79 22.57 -6.37
C GLU A 451 -2.88 23.63 -6.25
N ARG A 452 -2.66 24.80 -6.86
CA ARG A 452 -3.69 25.84 -6.95
C ARG A 452 -4.90 25.35 -7.76
N ASP A 453 -4.65 24.67 -8.87
CA ASP A 453 -5.70 24.11 -9.73
C ASP A 453 -6.46 22.97 -9.01
N ALA A 454 -5.76 22.12 -8.26
CA ALA A 454 -6.37 21.07 -7.45
C ALA A 454 -7.23 21.62 -6.29
N GLN A 455 -6.75 22.65 -5.59
CA GLN A 455 -7.52 23.32 -4.54
C GLN A 455 -8.78 24.01 -5.09
N LEU A 456 -8.66 24.68 -6.23
CA LEU A 456 -9.80 25.28 -6.91
C LEU A 456 -10.78 24.20 -7.40
N GLY A 457 -10.29 23.09 -7.93
CA GLY A 457 -11.12 21.96 -8.36
C GLY A 457 -11.88 21.30 -7.20
N ALA A 458 -11.22 21.12 -6.05
CA ALA A 458 -11.86 20.59 -4.85
C ALA A 458 -12.95 21.52 -4.32
N LEU A 459 -12.66 22.83 -4.23
CA LEU A 459 -13.63 23.84 -3.81
C LEU A 459 -14.81 23.93 -4.79
N PHE A 460 -14.56 23.79 -6.09
CA PHE A 460 -15.60 23.77 -7.12
C PHE A 460 -16.56 22.60 -6.94
N LYS A 461 -16.03 21.39 -6.68
CA LYS A 461 -16.83 20.20 -6.38
C LYS A 461 -17.61 20.34 -5.08
N GLU A 462 -17.00 20.88 -4.03
CA GLU A 462 -17.67 21.12 -2.75
C GLU A 462 -18.87 22.08 -2.91
N VAL A 463 -18.70 23.17 -3.66
CA VAL A 463 -19.79 24.09 -3.97
C VAL A 463 -20.90 23.37 -4.75
N ALA A 464 -20.56 22.57 -5.76
CA ALA A 464 -21.56 21.80 -6.53
C ALA A 464 -22.35 20.83 -5.64
N THR A 465 -21.69 20.13 -4.72
CA THR A 465 -22.34 19.23 -3.76
C THR A 465 -23.30 19.97 -2.83
N ILE A 466 -22.91 21.14 -2.31
CA ILE A 466 -23.78 21.95 -1.43
C ILE A 466 -25.01 22.46 -2.21
N VAL A 467 -24.85 22.82 -3.47
CA VAL A 467 -25.97 23.26 -4.32
C VAL A 467 -26.91 22.10 -4.61
N ALA A 468 -26.39 20.94 -5.01
CA ALA A 468 -27.16 19.72 -5.24
C ALA A 468 -27.95 19.28 -4.00
N ASP A 469 -27.33 19.37 -2.82
CA ASP A 469 -27.97 19.03 -1.55
C ASP A 469 -29.15 19.98 -1.22
N LYS A 470 -29.07 21.24 -1.63
CA LYS A 470 -30.04 22.28 -1.25
C LYS A 470 -31.13 22.55 -2.26
N CYS A 471 -31.08 21.93 -3.43
CA CYS A 471 -31.90 22.30 -4.57
C CYS A 471 -32.57 21.11 -5.25
N ILE A 472 -33.74 21.39 -5.83
CA ILE A 472 -34.56 20.46 -6.58
C ILE A 472 -34.97 21.10 -7.92
N ASP A 473 -35.42 20.28 -8.87
CA ASP A 473 -36.14 20.77 -10.04
C ASP A 473 -37.60 21.08 -9.64
N PRO A 474 -38.07 22.34 -9.73
CA PRO A 474 -39.45 22.70 -9.42
C PRO A 474 -40.50 21.94 -10.22
N ALA A 475 -40.18 21.47 -11.44
CA ALA A 475 -41.14 20.80 -12.30
C ALA A 475 -41.35 19.33 -11.95
N THR A 476 -40.32 18.67 -11.41
CA THR A 476 -40.35 17.23 -11.11
C THR A 476 -40.19 16.92 -9.63
N GLU A 477 -39.89 17.92 -8.79
CA GLU A 477 -39.59 17.81 -7.37
C GLU A 477 -38.43 16.84 -7.04
N ARG A 478 -37.54 16.61 -8.01
CA ARG A 478 -36.41 15.68 -7.88
C ARG A 478 -35.11 16.43 -7.57
N PRO A 479 -34.21 15.86 -6.75
CA PRO A 479 -32.92 16.46 -6.46
C PRO A 479 -31.99 16.36 -7.68
N TYR A 480 -31.15 17.37 -7.84
CA TYR A 480 -30.05 17.31 -8.80
C TYR A 480 -28.89 16.49 -8.24
N THR A 481 -28.21 15.74 -9.09
CA THR A 481 -26.93 15.13 -8.73
C THR A 481 -25.81 16.18 -8.73
N ALA A 482 -24.79 16.00 -7.88
CA ALA A 482 -23.64 16.90 -7.84
C ALA A 482 -22.95 17.02 -9.21
N ALA A 483 -22.93 15.94 -10.01
CA ALA A 483 -22.37 15.94 -11.36
C ALA A 483 -23.16 16.82 -12.35
N GLN A 484 -24.50 16.83 -12.25
CA GLN A 484 -25.35 17.70 -13.08
C GLN A 484 -25.11 19.17 -12.75
N ILE A 485 -25.02 19.50 -11.45
CA ILE A 485 -24.70 20.85 -11.01
C ILE A 485 -23.28 21.25 -11.41
N GLU A 486 -22.31 20.36 -11.30
CA GLU A 486 -20.92 20.62 -11.70
C GLU A 486 -20.82 20.95 -13.20
N ARG A 487 -21.59 20.25 -14.03
CA ARG A 487 -21.70 20.53 -15.47
C ARG A 487 -22.36 21.88 -15.71
N ALA A 488 -23.50 22.16 -15.09
CA ALA A 488 -24.19 23.43 -15.23
C ALA A 488 -23.32 24.62 -14.79
N MET A 489 -22.58 24.48 -13.68
CA MET A 489 -21.63 25.49 -13.21
C MET A 489 -20.50 25.75 -14.21
N ARG A 490 -20.06 24.73 -14.97
CA ARG A 490 -19.07 24.92 -16.04
C ARG A 490 -19.65 25.62 -17.25
N ASP A 491 -20.88 25.28 -17.63
CA ASP A 491 -21.59 25.87 -18.77
C ASP A 491 -21.82 27.38 -18.57
N ILE A 492 -22.09 27.82 -17.33
CA ILE A 492 -22.22 29.25 -16.97
C ILE A 492 -20.90 29.87 -16.47
N HIS A 493 -19.76 29.20 -16.65
CA HIS A 493 -18.42 29.68 -16.31
C HIS A 493 -18.27 30.24 -14.87
N VAL A 494 -18.77 29.49 -13.88
CA VAL A 494 -18.62 29.87 -12.46
C VAL A 494 -17.14 29.87 -12.05
N SER A 495 -16.68 30.98 -11.47
CA SER A 495 -15.35 31.09 -10.85
C SER A 495 -15.46 31.03 -9.33
N VAL A 496 -14.87 30.00 -8.70
CA VAL A 496 -14.77 29.89 -7.23
C VAL A 496 -13.57 30.67 -6.69
N LYS A 497 -13.73 31.26 -5.50
CA LYS A 497 -12.73 32.08 -4.81
C LYS A 497 -12.23 31.37 -3.55
N PRO A 498 -10.91 31.12 -3.39
CA PRO A 498 -10.36 30.45 -2.21
C PRO A 498 -10.55 31.21 -0.90
N THR A 499 -10.80 32.53 -0.96
CA THR A 499 -10.92 33.39 0.23
C THR A 499 -12.32 33.41 0.83
N ALA A 500 -13.31 32.77 0.19
CA ALA A 500 -14.70 32.73 0.64
C ALA A 500 -15.12 31.29 0.98
N SER A 501 -16.01 31.12 1.95
CA SER A 501 -16.50 29.78 2.33
C SER A 501 -17.33 29.15 1.21
N ALA A 502 -17.23 27.82 1.05
CA ALA A 502 -18.00 27.08 0.05
C ALA A 502 -19.51 27.31 0.20
N LYS A 503 -20.01 27.39 1.45
CA LYS A 503 -21.42 27.64 1.76
C LYS A 503 -21.89 29.01 1.26
N ALA A 504 -21.10 30.08 1.44
CA ALA A 504 -21.48 31.42 0.95
C ALA A 504 -21.52 31.43 -0.59
N GLN A 505 -20.50 30.84 -1.21
CA GLN A 505 -20.41 30.75 -2.68
C GLN A 505 -21.54 29.92 -3.27
N ALA A 506 -21.95 28.83 -2.63
CA ALA A 506 -23.08 28.02 -3.06
C ALA A 506 -24.39 28.82 -3.12
N LEU A 507 -24.66 29.73 -2.17
CA LEU A 507 -25.88 30.55 -2.20
C LEU A 507 -25.89 31.53 -3.38
N ASP A 508 -24.73 32.06 -3.77
CA ASP A 508 -24.59 32.92 -4.95
C ASP A 508 -24.68 32.11 -6.25
N VAL A 509 -24.14 30.88 -6.27
CA VAL A 509 -24.22 29.98 -7.42
C VAL A 509 -25.65 29.52 -7.68
N ILE A 510 -26.45 29.25 -6.65
CA ILE A 510 -27.88 28.91 -6.82
C ILE A 510 -28.62 30.01 -7.59
N LYS A 511 -28.38 31.29 -7.25
CA LYS A 511 -29.02 32.43 -7.94
C LYS A 511 -28.64 32.48 -9.41
N LYS A 512 -27.36 32.26 -9.73
CA LYS A 512 -26.85 32.27 -11.12
C LYS A 512 -27.37 31.09 -11.93
N LEU A 513 -27.43 29.91 -11.32
CA LEU A 513 -27.94 28.71 -11.98
C LEU A 513 -29.44 28.82 -12.27
N ALA A 514 -30.21 29.47 -11.40
CA ALA A 514 -31.65 29.73 -11.60
C ALA A 514 -31.97 30.57 -12.85
N GLU A 515 -30.98 31.28 -13.42
CA GLU A 515 -31.16 32.03 -14.67
C GLU A 515 -31.06 31.13 -15.92
N THR A 516 -30.48 29.93 -15.81
CA THR A 516 -30.16 29.06 -16.96
C THR A 516 -30.82 27.68 -16.87
N ILE A 517 -30.99 27.15 -15.67
CA ILE A 517 -31.62 25.84 -15.42
C ILE A 517 -32.77 25.98 -14.43
N SER A 518 -33.75 25.06 -14.53
CA SER A 518 -34.91 24.99 -13.63
C SER A 518 -34.49 24.50 -12.25
N ILE A 519 -33.98 25.40 -11.40
CA ILE A 519 -33.48 25.06 -10.07
C ILE A 519 -34.13 25.96 -9.02
N ALA A 520 -34.75 25.36 -8.01
CA ALA A 520 -35.22 26.05 -6.81
C ALA A 520 -34.60 25.43 -5.56
N ARG A 521 -34.62 26.18 -4.46
CA ARG A 521 -34.28 25.59 -3.16
C ARG A 521 -35.36 24.60 -2.73
N ALA A 522 -34.93 23.50 -2.13
CA ALA A 522 -35.83 22.58 -1.47
C ALA A 522 -36.58 23.34 -0.35
N SER A 523 -37.90 23.23 -0.37
CA SER A 523 -38.75 23.74 0.69
C SER A 523 -38.76 22.76 1.88
N MET A 524 -39.09 23.27 3.06
CA MET A 524 -39.18 22.48 4.29
C MET A 524 -40.64 22.41 4.77
N SER A 525 -41.08 21.25 5.26
CA SER A 525 -42.38 21.12 5.94
C SER A 525 -42.23 21.42 7.41
N VAL A 526 -43.12 22.27 7.93
CA VAL A 526 -43.20 22.61 9.35
C VAL A 526 -44.63 22.46 9.85
N ARG A 527 -44.75 22.10 11.12
CA ARG A 527 -46.01 22.11 11.87
C ARG A 527 -46.03 23.33 12.77
N VAL A 528 -47.01 24.19 12.60
CA VAL A 528 -47.25 25.36 13.45
C VAL A 528 -48.43 25.06 14.35
N ARG A 529 -48.21 25.06 15.66
CA ARG A 529 -49.26 24.92 16.68
C ARG A 529 -49.57 26.28 17.27
N LEU A 530 -50.84 26.67 17.23
CA LEU A 530 -51.34 27.94 17.76
C LEU A 530 -52.40 27.67 18.82
N PRO A 531 -52.26 28.26 20.02
CA PRO A 531 -53.27 28.08 21.07
C PRO A 531 -54.64 28.60 20.63
N GLN A 532 -55.71 27.92 21.07
CA GLN A 532 -57.08 28.17 20.62
C GLN A 532 -57.52 29.65 20.65
N ARG A 533 -57.08 30.40 21.69
CA ARG A 533 -57.51 31.79 21.92
C ARG A 533 -56.88 32.77 20.93
N GLU A 534 -55.64 32.51 20.52
CA GLU A 534 -54.86 33.36 19.65
C GLU A 534 -54.91 32.91 18.17
N ALA A 535 -55.27 31.64 17.91
CA ALA A 535 -55.25 31.01 16.60
C ALA A 535 -55.93 31.84 15.48
N LYS A 536 -57.15 32.35 15.72
CA LYS A 536 -57.89 33.16 14.73
C LYS A 536 -57.22 34.49 14.38
N ARG A 537 -56.41 35.03 15.29
CA ARG A 537 -55.68 36.30 15.13
C ARG A 537 -54.31 36.09 14.49
N VAL A 538 -53.64 34.98 14.83
CA VAL A 538 -52.25 34.70 14.41
C VAL A 538 -52.19 33.97 13.08
N LYS A 539 -53.17 33.11 12.74
CA LYS A 539 -53.21 32.38 11.46
C LYS A 539 -53.06 33.31 10.23
N PRO A 540 -53.76 34.45 10.11
CA PRO A 540 -53.58 35.36 8.96
C PRO A 540 -52.19 35.98 8.85
N LEU A 541 -51.42 36.00 9.94
CA LEU A 541 -50.04 36.49 9.98
C LEU A 541 -49.01 35.40 9.63
N VAL A 542 -49.37 34.13 9.85
CA VAL A 542 -48.55 32.96 9.51
C VAL A 542 -48.63 32.63 8.01
N LEU A 543 -49.83 32.64 7.42
CA LEU A 543 -50.04 32.26 6.01
C LEU A 543 -49.16 33.02 4.98
N PRO A 544 -48.85 34.32 5.13
CA PRO A 544 -47.95 35.01 4.21
C PRO A 544 -46.49 34.53 4.24
N LEU A 545 -46.09 33.81 5.29
CA LEU A 545 -44.74 33.25 5.45
C LEU A 545 -44.64 31.79 4.93
N THR A 546 -45.75 31.22 4.46
CA THR A 546 -45.81 29.86 3.93
C THR A 546 -45.91 29.85 2.39
N ILE A 547 -45.38 28.79 1.78
CA ILE A 547 -45.47 28.51 0.35
C ILE A 547 -46.80 27.80 0.06
N ALA A 548 -47.15 26.80 0.86
CA ALA A 548 -48.40 26.05 0.75
C ALA A 548 -48.87 25.61 2.15
N LEU A 549 -50.19 25.51 2.33
CA LEU A 549 -50.83 24.90 3.50
C LEU A 549 -51.31 23.51 3.07
N GLU A 550 -50.81 22.47 3.73
CA GLU A 550 -51.04 21.06 3.38
C GLU A 550 -52.14 20.45 4.24
N HIS A 551 -52.07 20.69 5.55
CA HIS A 551 -53.05 20.20 6.51
C HIS A 551 -53.44 21.31 7.48
N GLU A 552 -54.72 21.33 7.85
CA GLU A 552 -55.24 22.19 8.91
C GLU A 552 -56.16 21.34 9.79
N ASP A 553 -55.74 21.16 11.03
CA ASP A 553 -56.56 20.50 12.05
C ASP A 553 -56.92 21.47 13.15
N TRP A 554 -58.19 21.39 13.56
CA TRP A 554 -58.74 22.21 14.62
C TRP A 554 -59.39 21.30 15.66
N ASP A 555 -58.63 20.96 16.71
CA ASP A 555 -59.12 20.24 17.87
C ASP A 555 -59.07 21.17 19.10
N ASP A 556 -58.23 20.88 20.08
CA ASP A 556 -57.98 21.77 21.23
C ASP A 556 -57.20 23.03 20.82
N ASP A 557 -56.09 22.86 20.09
CA ASP A 557 -55.28 23.93 19.49
C ASP A 557 -55.35 23.85 17.95
N LEU A 558 -55.00 24.95 17.27
CA LEU A 558 -54.91 24.96 15.80
C LEU A 558 -53.54 24.43 15.38
N GLU A 559 -53.54 23.34 14.60
CA GLU A 559 -52.33 22.81 13.98
C GLU A 559 -52.36 23.05 12.46
N LEU A 560 -51.30 23.67 11.95
CA LEU A 560 -51.10 23.95 10.52
C LEU A 560 -49.85 23.21 10.06
N GLU A 561 -50.01 22.29 9.11
CA GLU A 561 -48.89 21.72 8.38
C GLU A 561 -48.70 22.51 7.10
N CYS A 562 -47.52 23.12 6.96
CA CYS A 562 -47.24 24.02 5.85
C CYS A 562 -45.82 23.85 5.34
N THR A 563 -45.69 24.05 4.04
CA THR A 563 -44.41 24.10 3.35
C THR A 563 -43.90 25.54 3.35
N ILE A 564 -42.64 25.77 3.74
CA ILE A 564 -42.01 27.10 3.84
C ILE A 564 -40.62 27.14 3.18
N ASP A 565 -40.11 28.35 2.91
CA ASP A 565 -38.69 28.52 2.55
C ASP A 565 -37.82 28.44 3.83
N PRO A 566 -36.70 27.70 3.83
CA PRO A 566 -35.84 27.61 5.01
C PRO A 566 -35.33 28.94 5.56
N GLY A 567 -35.27 29.99 4.73
CA GLY A 567 -34.91 31.35 5.14
C GLY A 567 -36.01 32.06 5.96
N THR A 568 -37.27 31.66 5.84
CA THR A 568 -38.38 32.26 6.59
C THR A 568 -38.65 31.58 7.94
N PHE A 569 -38.06 30.40 8.18
CA PHE A 569 -38.23 29.63 9.43
C PHE A 569 -38.01 30.49 10.69
N ARG A 570 -36.92 31.27 10.73
CA ARG A 570 -36.62 32.11 11.89
C ARG A 570 -37.69 33.19 12.11
N ALA A 571 -38.13 33.85 11.05
CA ALA A 571 -39.16 34.88 11.12
C ALA A 571 -40.52 34.29 11.55
N LEU A 572 -40.85 33.09 11.06
CA LEU A 572 -42.05 32.36 11.44
C LEU A 572 -42.04 31.99 12.93
N THR A 573 -40.93 31.42 13.43
CA THR A 573 -40.80 31.05 14.85
C THR A 573 -40.83 32.27 15.77
N GLU A 574 -40.17 33.36 15.39
CA GLU A 574 -40.21 34.62 16.15
C GLU A 574 -41.63 35.23 16.17
N LEU A 575 -42.34 35.22 15.04
CA LEU A 575 -43.72 35.70 14.94
C LEU A 575 -44.68 34.87 15.80
N VAL A 576 -44.63 33.54 15.68
CA VAL A 576 -45.48 32.63 16.46
C VAL A 576 -45.20 32.80 17.94
N GLY A 577 -43.93 32.83 18.35
CA GLY A 577 -43.53 33.01 19.75
C GLY A 577 -43.99 34.36 20.32
N HIS A 578 -43.82 35.46 19.58
CA HIS A 578 -44.23 36.80 20.01
C HIS A 578 -45.75 36.91 20.16
N GLU A 579 -46.50 36.48 19.14
CA GLU A 579 -47.95 36.66 19.08
C GLU A 579 -48.74 35.73 20.01
N THR A 580 -48.12 34.64 20.46
CA THR A 580 -48.71 33.67 21.40
C THR A 580 -48.11 33.76 22.80
N LYS A 581 -47.26 34.75 23.08
CA LYS A 581 -46.53 34.88 24.37
C LYS A 581 -45.75 33.60 24.75
N GLY A 582 -45.23 32.90 23.75
CA GLY A 582 -44.44 31.67 23.91
C GLY A 582 -45.26 30.38 24.06
N GLN A 583 -46.58 30.42 23.87
CA GLN A 583 -47.43 29.22 23.95
C GLN A 583 -47.55 28.47 22.62
N GLY A 584 -47.35 29.13 21.49
CA GLY A 584 -47.31 28.52 20.16
C GLY A 584 -45.95 27.92 19.84
N LEU A 585 -45.94 26.89 18.99
CA LEU A 585 -44.75 26.12 18.65
C LEU A 585 -44.62 25.97 17.12
N VAL A 586 -43.39 25.99 16.63
CA VAL A 586 -43.07 25.65 15.24
C VAL A 586 -42.13 24.45 15.27
N GLU A 587 -42.59 23.31 14.78
CA GLU A 587 -41.84 22.05 14.69
C GLU A 587 -41.47 21.77 13.24
N ILE A 588 -40.27 21.22 13.01
CA ILE A 588 -39.83 20.82 11.67
C ILE A 588 -40.29 19.39 11.42
N LEU A 589 -41.11 19.18 10.38
CA LEU A 589 -41.57 17.85 9.97
C LEU A 589 -40.58 17.21 8.99
N SER A 590 -40.12 17.97 8.00
CA SER A 590 -39.09 17.54 7.06
C SER A 590 -38.20 18.72 6.65
N VAL A 591 -36.89 18.46 6.53
CA VAL A 591 -35.89 19.45 6.09
C VAL A 591 -35.86 19.55 4.55
N LYS A 592 -36.42 18.57 3.84
CA LYS A 592 -36.54 18.54 2.37
C LYS A 592 -37.81 17.79 1.96
N ASN A 593 -38.72 18.45 1.26
CA ASN A 593 -39.81 17.76 0.56
C ASN A 593 -39.30 17.32 -0.80
N VAL A 594 -39.12 16.00 -0.98
CA VAL A 594 -38.75 15.37 -2.24
C VAL A 594 -39.84 14.34 -2.53
N ALA A 595 -40.35 14.31 -3.76
CA ALA A 595 -41.31 13.28 -4.17
C ALA A 595 -40.65 11.89 -4.06
N GLU A 596 -41.20 11.01 -3.20
CA GLU A 596 -40.75 9.61 -3.10
C GLU A 596 -40.96 8.89 -4.44
N GLY A 597 -39.85 8.52 -5.07
CA GLY A 597 -39.82 7.74 -6.30
C GLY A 597 -38.53 6.94 -6.38
N ASP A 598 -38.65 5.64 -6.06
CA ASP A 598 -37.73 4.53 -6.26
C ASP A 598 -36.24 4.79 -5.99
N GLU A 599 -35.81 4.39 -4.78
CA GLU A 599 -34.44 3.88 -4.57
C GLU A 599 -34.20 2.71 -5.52
N VAL A 600 -33.41 2.94 -6.56
CA VAL A 600 -32.73 1.88 -7.30
C VAL A 600 -31.24 1.98 -6.97
N LEU A 601 -30.82 1.06 -6.10
CA LEU A 601 -29.48 0.46 -5.89
C LEU A 601 -28.23 1.34 -6.06
#